data_AF-A0AAC9L8Y1-F1
#
_entry.id   AF-A0AAC9L8Y1-F1
#
_cell.length_a   1.000
_cell.length_b   1.000
_cell.length_c   1.000
_cell.angle_alpha   90.00
_cell.angle_beta   90.00
_cell.angle_gamma   90.00
#
_symmetry.space_group_name_H-M   'P 1'
#
loop_
_entity.id
_entity.type
_entity.pdbx_description
1 polymer ?
#
loop_
_entity_poly.entity_id
_entity_poly.type
_entity_poly.pdbx_seq_one_letter_code
_entity_poly.pdbx_strand_id
1 'polypeptide(L)'
;MNAPQILANLREASLKVTEILTSASQLSRISFRGSDGVSSHATDEMRKMTVDTNTGSLFQAATAYREAIEQQIEALEKALLNYHSAEELNAISADAIEIADRPTVAGPNLAI
;
A
#
# COMPACT_ATOMS: atom_id res chain seq x y z
N MET A 1 -7.43 15.40 -1.02
CA MET A 1 -6.53 14.44 -1.69
C MET A 1 -7.33 13.19 -1.94
N ASN A 2 -7.48 12.75 -3.20
CA ASN A 2 -8.39 11.67 -3.57
C ASN A 2 -7.70 10.32 -3.32
N ALA A 3 -8.26 9.48 -2.46
CA ALA A 3 -7.73 8.14 -2.16
C ALA A 3 -7.45 7.25 -3.39
N PRO A 4 -8.23 7.32 -4.49
CA PRO A 4 -7.89 6.62 -5.74
C PRO A 4 -6.54 7.02 -6.34
N GLN A 5 -6.17 8.30 -6.24
CA GLN A 5 -4.88 8.80 -6.75
C GLN A 5 -3.71 8.30 -5.90
N ILE A 6 -3.89 8.19 -4.58
CA ILE A 6 -2.87 7.64 -3.67
C ILE A 6 -2.62 6.18 -4.00
N LEU A 7 -3.69 5.41 -4.24
CA LEU A 7 -3.60 3.99 -4.61
C LEU A 7 -2.92 3.80 -5.97
N ALA A 8 -3.24 4.65 -6.96
CA ALA A 8 -2.55 4.66 -8.25
C ALA A 8 -1.05 4.95 -8.10
N ASN A 9 -0.68 5.95 -7.29
CA ASN A 9 0.72 6.30 -7.03
C ASN A 9 1.48 5.17 -6.31
N LEU A 10 0.85 4.47 -5.36
CA LEU A 10 1.45 3.33 -4.67
C LEU A 10 1.69 2.14 -5.63
N ARG A 11 0.73 1.87 -6.52
CA ARG A 11 0.89 0.85 -7.57
C ARG A 11 2.03 1.20 -8.54
N GLU A 12 2.13 2.47 -8.95
CA GLU A 12 3.23 2.94 -9.78
C GLU A 12 4.59 2.81 -9.05
N ALA A 13 4.63 3.11 -7.75
CA ALA A 13 5.83 2.93 -6.94
C ALA A 13 6.25 1.44 -6.86
N SER A 14 5.31 0.51 -6.68
CA SER A 14 5.59 -0.93 -6.68
C SER A 14 6.16 -1.41 -8.02
N LEU A 15 5.63 -0.90 -9.15
CA LEU A 15 6.17 -1.19 -10.49
C LEU A 15 7.62 -0.72 -10.63
N LYS A 16 7.94 0.51 -10.18
CA LYS A 16 9.31 1.04 -10.21
C LYS A 16 10.28 0.21 -9.36
N VAL A 17 9.85 -0.26 -8.19
CA VAL A 17 10.67 -1.15 -7.36
C VAL A 17 10.92 -2.49 -8.05
N THR A 18 9.94 -3.01 -8.79
CA THR A 18 10.09 -4.23 -9.60
C THR A 18 11.10 -4.06 -10.74
N GLU A 19 11.11 -2.89 -11.39
CA GLU A 19 12.10 -2.54 -12.40
C GLU A 19 13.52 -2.47 -11.81
N ILE A 20 13.67 -1.90 -10.60
CA ILE A 20 14.94 -1.86 -9.87
C ILE A 20 15.41 -3.28 -9.54
N LEU A 21 14.53 -4.15 -9.05
CA LEU A 21 14.85 -5.57 -8.77
C LEU A 21 15.32 -6.31 -10.03
N THR A 22 14.68 -6.04 -11.17
CA THR A 22 15.05 -6.62 -12.46
C THR A 22 16.44 -6.14 -12.90
N SER A 23 16.69 -4.84 -12.77
CA SER A 23 17.97 -4.22 -13.12
C SER A 23 19.12 -4.69 -12.21
N ALA A 24 18.86 -4.80 -10.90
CA ALA A 24 19.79 -5.39 -9.93
C ALA A 24 20.10 -6.86 -10.29
N SER A 25 19.07 -7.65 -10.62
CA SER A 25 19.27 -9.03 -11.06
C SER A 25 20.13 -9.12 -12.32
N GLN A 26 19.97 -8.18 -13.27
CA GLN A 26 20.81 -8.11 -14.46
C GLN A 26 22.26 -7.70 -14.13
N LEU A 27 22.46 -6.69 -13.27
CA LEU A 27 23.79 -6.26 -12.82
C LEU A 27 24.57 -7.40 -12.15
N SER A 28 23.91 -8.22 -11.33
CA SER A 28 24.54 -9.39 -10.70
C SER A 28 25.10 -10.42 -11.69
N ARG A 29 24.57 -10.43 -12.92
CA ARG A 29 24.97 -11.33 -14.01
C ARG A 29 26.06 -10.74 -14.90
N ILE A 30 26.35 -9.45 -14.79
CA ILE A 30 27.41 -8.81 -15.57
C ILE A 30 28.76 -9.23 -15.00
N SER A 31 29.53 -10.01 -15.75
CA SER A 31 30.96 -10.18 -15.51
C SER A 31 31.71 -9.06 -16.24
N PHE A 32 32.51 -8.26 -15.54
CA PHE A 32 33.39 -7.32 -16.21
C PHE A 32 34.46 -8.12 -16.95
N ARG A 33 34.44 -8.08 -18.28
CA ARG A 33 35.40 -8.79 -19.13
C ARG A 33 36.75 -8.05 -19.07
N GLY A 34 37.56 -8.37 -18.07
CA GLY A 34 38.95 -7.96 -17.97
C GLY A 34 39.74 -9.05 -17.24
N SER A 35 40.92 -9.41 -17.75
CA SER A 35 41.76 -10.44 -17.12
C SER A 35 42.65 -9.90 -16.00
N ASP A 36 42.47 -8.64 -15.62
CA ASP A 36 43.25 -8.01 -14.55
C ASP A 36 42.59 -8.22 -13.18
N GLY A 37 43.41 -8.10 -12.12
CA GLY A 37 42.94 -8.24 -10.74
C GLY A 37 41.91 -7.19 -10.34
N VAL A 38 41.86 -6.05 -11.04
CA VAL A 38 40.92 -4.96 -10.76
C VAL A 38 39.52 -5.29 -11.27
N SER A 39 39.41 -5.84 -12.48
CA SER A 39 38.13 -6.21 -13.11
C SER A 39 37.45 -7.37 -12.38
N SER A 40 38.23 -8.35 -11.93
CA SER A 40 37.71 -9.45 -11.10
C SER A 40 37.24 -8.93 -9.74
N HIS A 41 38.04 -8.11 -9.05
CA HIS A 41 37.65 -7.52 -7.78
C HIS A 41 36.40 -6.62 -7.89
N ALA A 42 36.30 -5.80 -8.94
CA ALA A 42 35.13 -4.97 -9.20
C ALA A 42 33.87 -5.81 -9.48
N THR A 43 34.02 -6.94 -10.20
CA THR A 43 32.92 -7.88 -10.45
C THR A 43 32.42 -8.50 -9.15
N ASP A 44 33.34 -8.93 -8.29
CA ASP A 44 33.01 -9.56 -7.01
C ASP A 44 32.35 -8.58 -6.05
N GLU A 45 32.84 -7.34 -5.94
CA GLU A 45 32.22 -6.30 -5.13
C GLU A 45 30.83 -5.90 -5.66
N MET A 46 30.66 -5.72 -6.97
CA MET A 46 29.33 -5.44 -7.53
C MET A 46 28.36 -6.59 -7.29
N ARG A 47 28.80 -7.84 -7.45
CA ARG A 47 27.97 -8.99 -7.09
C ARG A 47 27.60 -8.96 -5.62
N LYS A 48 28.56 -8.68 -4.74
CA LYS A 48 28.32 -8.62 -3.30
C LYS A 48 27.30 -7.56 -2.92
N MET A 49 27.46 -6.32 -3.39
CA MET A 49 26.50 -5.24 -3.16
C MET A 49 25.09 -5.55 -3.72
N THR A 50 25.03 -6.32 -4.80
CA THR A 50 23.77 -6.59 -5.49
C THR A 50 23.00 -7.78 -4.94
N VAL A 51 23.67 -8.87 -4.53
CA VAL A 51 23.01 -10.14 -4.13
C VAL A 51 23.47 -10.73 -2.79
N ASP A 52 24.55 -10.26 -2.16
CA ASP A 52 24.99 -10.82 -0.88
C ASP A 52 24.06 -10.40 0.26
N THR A 53 23.29 -11.37 0.76
CA THR A 53 22.34 -11.20 1.86
C THR A 53 23.02 -10.98 3.21
N ASN A 54 24.33 -11.26 3.36
CA ASN A 54 25.04 -11.07 4.62
C ASN A 54 25.42 -9.61 4.88
N THR A 55 25.54 -8.79 3.83
CA THR A 55 25.92 -7.37 3.93
C THR A 55 24.76 -6.40 3.75
N GLY A 56 23.53 -6.90 3.53
CA GLY A 56 22.39 -6.07 3.13
C GLY A 56 22.49 -5.69 1.66
N SER A 57 22.05 -6.59 0.78
CA SER A 57 22.11 -6.36 -0.66
C SER A 57 21.03 -5.39 -1.15
N LEU A 58 21.31 -4.73 -2.28
CA LEU A 58 20.31 -3.95 -3.00
C LEU A 58 19.04 -4.77 -3.30
N PHE A 59 19.21 -6.06 -3.62
CA PHE A 59 18.11 -6.98 -3.82
C PHE A 59 17.23 -7.11 -2.56
N GLN A 60 17.84 -7.36 -1.40
CA GLN A 60 17.12 -7.50 -0.15
C GLN A 60 16.39 -6.21 0.27
N ALA A 61 17.04 -5.06 0.10
CA ALA A 61 16.43 -3.76 0.37
C ALA A 61 15.23 -3.51 -0.56
N ALA A 62 15.38 -3.74 -1.86
CA ALA A 62 14.31 -3.55 -2.83
C ALA A 62 13.13 -4.52 -2.62
N THR A 63 13.40 -5.77 -2.22
CA THR A 63 12.35 -6.73 -1.84
C THR A 63 11.58 -6.24 -0.62
N ALA A 64 12.26 -5.79 0.43
CA ALA A 64 11.61 -5.26 1.63
C ALA A 64 10.76 -4.01 1.33
N TYR A 65 11.25 -3.11 0.46
CA TYR A 65 10.46 -1.96 0.01
C TYR A 65 9.22 -2.38 -0.78
N ARG A 66 9.33 -3.38 -1.66
CA ARG A 66 8.17 -3.90 -2.40
C ARG A 66 7.11 -4.45 -1.45
N GLU A 67 7.51 -5.27 -0.50
CA GLU A 67 6.61 -5.85 0.50
C GLU A 67 5.92 -4.76 1.34
N ALA A 68 6.66 -3.74 1.77
CA ALA A 68 6.08 -2.62 2.51
C ALA A 68 5.06 -1.82 1.69
N ILE A 69 5.31 -1.59 0.40
CA ILE A 69 4.37 -0.93 -0.51
C ILE A 69 3.12 -1.79 -0.72
N GLU A 70 3.28 -3.10 -0.93
CA GLU A 70 2.16 -4.04 -1.08
C GLU A 70 1.28 -4.06 0.17
N GLN A 71 1.87 -4.09 1.37
CA GLN A 71 1.13 -4.00 2.63
C GLN A 71 0.37 -2.67 2.78
N GLN A 72 0.94 -1.55 2.33
CA GLN A 72 0.25 -0.26 2.34
C GLN A 72 -0.92 -0.23 1.36
N ILE A 73 -0.79 -0.83 0.18
CA ILE A 73 -1.89 -0.95 -0.78
C ILE A 73 -3.03 -1.76 -0.16
N GLU A 74 -2.74 -2.93 0.42
CA GLU A 74 -3.74 -3.78 1.05
C GLU A 74 -4.45 -3.06 2.22
N ALA A 75 -3.68 -2.38 3.07
CA ALA A 75 -4.23 -1.61 4.18
C ALA A 75 -5.15 -0.48 3.69
N LEU A 76 -4.77 0.22 2.62
CA LEU A 76 -5.57 1.30 2.04
C LEU A 76 -6.84 0.78 1.36
N GLU A 77 -6.76 -0.33 0.63
CA GLU A 77 -7.92 -1.00 0.01
C GLU A 77 -8.92 -1.45 1.09
N LYS A 78 -8.42 -2.06 2.17
CA LYS A 78 -9.25 -2.45 3.31
C LYS A 78 -9.89 -1.25 4.00
N ALA A 79 -9.13 -0.17 4.19
CA ALA A 79 -9.66 1.06 4.77
C ALA A 79 -10.78 1.65 3.90
N LEU A 80 -10.60 1.69 2.58
CA LEU A 80 -11.63 2.19 1.65
C LEU A 80 -12.90 1.33 1.67
N LEU A 81 -12.76 0.01 1.71
CA LEU A 81 -13.90 -0.91 1.80
C LEU A 81 -14.65 -0.77 3.14
N ASN A 82 -13.92 -0.61 4.24
CA ASN A 82 -14.50 -0.33 5.55
C ASN A 82 -15.21 1.03 5.59
N TYR A 83 -14.64 2.06 4.96
CA TYR A 83 -15.29 3.37 4.85
C TYR A 83 -16.56 3.31 4.02
N HIS A 84 -16.53 2.62 2.87
CA HIS A 84 -17.71 2.48 2.01
C HIS A 84 -18.83 1.72 2.71
N SER A 85 -18.52 0.60 3.37
CA SER A 85 -19.52 -0.15 4.15
C SER A 85 -20.05 0.63 5.35
N ALA A 86 -19.23 1.45 6.01
CA ALA A 86 -19.70 2.34 7.08
C ALA A 86 -20.60 3.47 6.55
N GLU A 87 -20.31 4.02 5.38
CA GLU A 87 -21.20 4.98 4.70
C GLU A 87 -22.53 4.32 4.29
N GLU A 88 -22.50 3.10 3.74
CA GLU A 88 -23.71 2.33 3.41
C GLU A 88 -24.56 2.04 4.66
N LEU A 89 -23.95 1.62 5.76
CA LEU A 89 -24.65 1.39 7.03
C LEU A 89 -25.26 2.68 7.60
N ASN A 90 -24.53 3.80 7.53
CA ASN A 90 -25.04 5.10 7.98
C ASN A 90 -26.18 5.60 7.08
N ALA A 91 -26.08 5.39 5.76
CA ALA A 91 -27.13 5.74 4.79
C ALA A 91 -28.41 4.91 5.03
N ILE A 92 -28.28 3.62 5.34
CA ILE A 92 -29.43 2.76 5.68
C ILE A 92 -30.05 3.17 7.02
N SER A 93 -29.26 3.65 7.99
CA SER A 93 -29.79 4.07 9.30
C SER A 93 -30.49 5.45 9.27
N ALA A 94 -30.17 6.31 8.31
CA ALA A 94 -30.75 7.65 8.22
C ALA A 94 -32.21 7.65 7.74
N ASP A 95 -32.61 6.67 6.93
CA ASP A 95 -33.99 6.53 6.42
C ASP A 95 -34.90 5.67 7.32
N ALA A 96 -34.36 5.01 8.34
CA ALA A 96 -35.10 4.07 9.18
C ALA A 96 -35.32 4.55 10.63
N ILE A 97 -35.61 5.84 10.83
CA ILE A 97 -36.37 6.30 11.99
C ILE A 97 -37.35 7.38 11.52
N GLU A 98 -38.34 6.99 10.71
CA GLU A 98 -39.65 7.61 10.88
C GLU A 98 -40.06 7.32 12.32
N ILE A 99 -39.97 8.35 13.17
CA ILE A 99 -40.61 8.37 14.47
C ILE A 99 -42.10 8.25 14.17
N ALA A 100 -42.59 7.01 14.13
CA ALA A 100 -44.00 6.70 14.02
C ALA A 100 -44.73 7.50 15.10
N ASP A 101 -45.49 8.48 14.61
CA ASP A 101 -46.68 9.06 15.20
C ASP A 101 -46.79 8.92 16.72
N ARG A 102 -46.29 9.93 17.45
CA ARG A 102 -46.70 10.12 18.85
C ARG A 102 -48.19 10.45 18.82
N PRO A 103 -49.10 9.62 19.38
CA PRO A 103 -50.47 10.05 19.55
C PRO A 103 -50.49 11.29 20.46
N THR A 104 -51.07 12.37 19.95
CA THR A 104 -51.40 13.58 20.70
C THR A 104 -52.28 13.21 21.89
N VAL A 105 -51.68 13.12 23.07
CA VAL A 105 -52.45 13.03 24.32
C VAL A 105 -53.09 14.40 24.52
N ALA A 106 -54.38 14.50 24.20
CA ALA A 106 -55.23 15.61 24.60
C ALA A 106 -55.19 15.72 26.13
N GLY A 107 -54.50 16.74 26.64
CA GLY A 107 -54.55 17.10 28.05
C GLY A 107 -55.96 17.57 28.43
N PRO A 108 -56.40 17.37 29.69
CA PRO A 108 -57.72 17.78 30.12
C PRO A 108 -57.82 19.30 30.13
N ASN A 109 -58.89 19.83 29.54
CA ASN A 109 -59.33 21.22 29.70
C ASN A 109 -59.43 21.56 31.19
N LEU A 110 -58.52 22.39 31.70
CA LEU A 110 -58.71 23.10 32.96
C LEU A 110 -59.16 24.52 32.62
N ALA A 111 -60.47 24.70 32.58
CA ALA A 111 -61.08 26.00 32.74
C ALA A 111 -60.87 26.45 34.19
N ILE A 112 -60.12 27.53 34.39
CA ILE A 112 -60.27 28.46 35.51
C ILE A 112 -60.15 29.86 34.92
#